data_AF-A0A2H0EBX7-F1
#
_entry.id   AF-A0A2H0EBX7-F1
#
_cell.length_a   1.000
_cell.length_b   1.000
_cell.length_c   1.000
_cell.angle_alpha   90.00
_cell.angle_beta   90.00
_cell.angle_gamma   90.00
#
_symmetry.space_group_name_H-M   'P 1'
#
loop_
_entity.id
_entity.type
_entity.pdbx_description
1 polymer ?
#
loop_
_entity_poly.entity_id
_entity_poly.type
_entity_poly.pdbx_seq_one_letter_code
_entity_poly.pdbx_strand_id
1 'polypeptide(L)' 'MVIDASGVPSLYFDDSFVGSYAGTGPISPSNVTRIGGYPEVITRCVDALIDEVRIYNRALSAAEIAAIYNATK' A
#
# COMPACT_ATOMS: atom_id res chain seq x y z
N MET A 1 -1.09 -1.79 0.97
CA MET A 1 -2.03 -0.87 0.26
C MET A 1 -2.46 -1.53 -1.03
N VAL A 2 -3.75 -1.47 -1.37
CA VAL A 2 -4.30 -1.92 -2.66
C VAL A 2 -4.95 -0.73 -3.34
N ILE A 3 -4.73 -0.57 -4.65
CA ILE A 3 -5.40 0.45 -5.46
C ILE A 3 -6.20 -0.31 -6.51
N ASP A 4 -7.52 -0.07 -6.54
CA ASP A 4 -8.40 -0.73 -7.50
C ASP A 4 -8.33 -0.10 -8.90
N ALA A 5 -9.08 -0.65 -9.86
CA ALA A 5 -9.11 -0.15 -11.23
C ALA A 5 -9.67 1.29 -11.35
N SER A 6 -10.41 1.76 -10.34
CA SER A 6 -10.93 3.12 -10.24
C SER A 6 -9.95 4.08 -9.56
N GLY A 7 -8.79 3.59 -9.11
CA GLY A 7 -7.78 4.38 -8.42
C GLY A 7 -8.02 4.54 -6.92
N VAL A 8 -9.01 3.85 -6.33
CA VAL A 8 -9.35 3.97 -4.91
C VAL A 8 -8.35 3.18 -4.06
N PRO A 9 -7.57 3.83 -3.17
CA PRO A 9 -6.67 3.13 -2.26
C PRO A 9 -7.42 2.54 -1.06
N SER A 10 -7.03 1.33 -0.69
CA SER A 10 -7.44 0.61 0.52
C SER A 10 -6.22 0.19 1.33
N LEU A 11 -6.28 0.37 2.64
CA LEU A 11 -5.23 0.01 3.59
C LEU A 11 -5.63 -1.24 4.38
N TYR A 12 -4.66 -2.13 4.53
CA TYR A 12 -4.73 -3.30 5.37
C TYR A 12 -3.53 -3.29 6.32
N PHE A 13 -3.71 -3.73 7.55
CA PHE A 13 -2.68 -3.88 8.57
C PHE A 13 -2.85 -5.24 9.23
N ASP A 14 -1.81 -6.06 9.23
CA ASP A 14 -1.83 -7.45 9.71
C ASP A 14 -3.04 -8.23 9.20
N ASP A 15 -3.23 -8.28 7.87
CA ASP A 15 -4.38 -8.84 7.14
C ASP A 15 -5.75 -8.17 7.33
N SER A 16 -5.90 -7.31 8.34
CA SER A 16 -7.16 -6.64 8.66
C SER A 16 -7.36 -5.37 7.82
N PHE A 17 -8.57 -5.17 7.28
CA PHE A 17 -8.92 -3.93 6.57
C PHE A 17 -9.02 -2.76 7.55
N VAL A 18 -8.22 -1.71 7.30
CA VAL A 18 -8.19 -0.49 8.12
C VAL A 18 -9.13 0.58 7.58
N GLY A 19 -9.21 0.71 6.26
CA GLY A 19 -10.00 1.75 5.63
C GLY A 19 -9.71 1.93 4.16
N SER A 20 -10.56 2.72 3.51
CA SER A 20 -10.45 3.06 2.10
C SER A 20 -10.76 4.54 1.91
N TYR A 21 -10.21 5.13 0.85
CA TYR A 21 -10.53 6.51 0.50
C TYR A 21 -12.01 6.64 0.13
N ALA A 22 -12.72 7.52 0.83
CA ALA A 22 -14.16 7.75 0.66
C ALA A 22 -14.51 9.10 -0.02
N GLY A 23 -13.50 9.83 -0.51
CA GLY A 23 -13.72 11.10 -1.21
C GLY A 23 -14.11 10.91 -2.68
N THR A 24 -14.21 12.03 -3.40
CA THR A 24 -14.53 12.04 -4.83
C THR A 24 -13.28 12.19 -5.69
N GLY A 25 -13.30 11.61 -6.89
CA GLY A 25 -12.21 11.72 -7.86
C GLY A 25 -10.91 10.99 -7.46
N PRO A 26 -10.95 9.69 -7.13
CA PRO A 26 -9.74 8.90 -7.00
C PRO A 26 -8.92 8.95 -8.30
N ILE A 27 -7.60 9.07 -8.17
CA ILE A 27 -6.67 9.08 -9.31
C ILE A 27 -5.66 7.96 -9.09
N SER A 28 -5.56 7.07 -10.07
CA SER A 28 -4.51 6.04 -10.08
C SER A 28 -3.12 6.69 -10.09
N PRO A 29 -2.17 6.23 -9.26
CA PRO A 29 -0.83 6.81 -9.23
C PRO A 29 -0.15 6.74 -10.60
N SER A 30 0.35 7.87 -11.08
CA SER A 30 1.03 8.01 -12.38
C SER A 30 2.52 8.35 -12.27
N ASN A 31 3.04 8.44 -11.06
CA ASN A 31 4.41 8.85 -10.75
C ASN A 31 5.14 7.79 -9.90
N VAL A 32 6.40 8.06 -9.61
CA VAL A 32 7.26 7.20 -8.78
C VAL A 32 6.61 6.96 -7.40
N THR A 33 6.44 5.68 -7.05
CA THR A 33 6.11 5.28 -5.67
C THR A 33 7.39 5.23 -4.86
N ARG A 34 7.38 5.84 -3.67
CA ARG A 34 8.53 5.88 -2.76
C ARG A 34 8.24 5.06 -1.51
N ILE A 35 9.27 4.39 -0.99
CA ILE A 35 9.22 3.58 0.22
C ILE A 35 10.24 4.14 1.20
N GLY A 36 9.88 4.23 2.47
CA GLY A 36 10.75 4.76 3.53
C GLY A 36 10.79 6.30 3.66
N GLY A 37 10.27 7.05 2.69
CA GLY A 37 10.13 8.50 2.84
C GLY A 37 10.11 9.30 1.56
N TYR A 38 10.10 10.63 1.74
CA TYR A 38 10.27 11.61 0.68
C TYR A 38 11.66 12.25 0.81
N PRO A 39 12.69 11.76 0.08
CA PRO A 39 14.10 12.12 0.33
C PRO A 39 14.40 13.60 0.14
N GLU A 40 13.58 14.33 -0.62
CA GLU A 40 13.72 15.78 -0.79
C GLU A 40 13.30 16.57 0.47
N VAL A 41 12.63 15.92 1.42
CA VAL A 41 12.21 16.49 2.70
C VAL A 41 12.50 15.49 3.81
N ILE A 42 13.69 15.56 4.41
CA ILE A 42 14.21 14.58 5.38
C ILE A 42 13.27 14.32 6.57
N THR A 43 12.47 15.31 6.98
CA THR A 43 11.48 15.18 8.05
C THR A 43 10.28 14.28 7.69
N ARG A 44 10.17 13.87 6.42
CA ARG A 44 9.17 12.94 5.90
C ARG A 44 9.77 11.56 5.61
N CYS A 45 10.95 11.26 6.14
CA CYS A 45 11.55 9.93 6.12
C CYS A 45 11.31 9.22 7.45
N VAL A 46 11.17 7.90 7.39
CA VAL A 46 11.05 7.07 8.59
C VAL A 46 12.42 6.54 8.98
N ASP A 47 12.68 6.46 10.29
CA ASP A 47 13.80 5.73 10.86
C ASP A 47 13.30 4.33 11.26
N ALA A 48 13.28 3.42 10.29
CA ALA A 48 12.76 2.07 10.45
C ALA A 48 13.45 1.08 9.50
N LEU A 49 13.48 -0.19 9.89
CA LEU A 49 13.84 -1.30 9.00
C LEU A 49 12.63 -1.68 8.14
N ILE A 50 12.84 -1.84 6.83
CA ILE A 50 11.82 -2.22 5.86
C ILE A 50 12.35 -3.41 5.07
N ASP A 51 11.62 -4.52 5.11
CA ASP A 51 11.92 -5.75 4.38
C ASP A 51 10.69 -6.27 3.62
N GLU A 52 10.89 -7.34 2.84
CA GLU A 52 9.80 -8.12 2.22
C GLU A 52 8.84 -7.31 1.32
N VAL A 53 9.34 -6.22 0.73
CA VAL A 53 8.58 -5.34 -0.16
C VAL A 53 8.14 -6.07 -1.43
N ARG A 54 6.84 -6.06 -1.69
CA ARG A 54 6.22 -6.63 -2.90
C ARG A 54 5.33 -5.58 -3.58
N ILE A 55 5.42 -5.49 -4.91
CA ILE A 55 4.60 -4.61 -5.75
C ILE A 55 3.90 -5.48 -6.79
N TYR A 56 2.58 -5.33 -6.90
CA TYR A 56 1.74 -6.08 -7.83
C TYR A 56 1.18 -5.15 -8.91
N ASN A 57 1.12 -5.64 -10.14
CA ASN A 57 0.51 -4.93 -11.27
C ASN A 57 -1.03 -5.08 -11.34
N ARG A 58 -1.64 -5.54 -10.25
CA ARG A 58 -3.09 -5.72 -10.10
C ARG A 58 -3.50 -5.46 -8.65
N ALA A 59 -4.78 -5.16 -8.46
CA ALA A 59 -5.38 -5.17 -7.14
C ALA A 59 -5.40 -6.60 -6.58
N LEU A 60 -4.98 -6.76 -5.33
CA LEU A 60 -5.12 -8.01 -4.60
C LEU A 60 -6.47 -8.06 -3.90
N SER A 61 -7.05 -9.25 -3.82
CA SER A 61 -8.23 -9.52 -2.98
C SER A 61 -7.84 -9.66 -1.51
N ALA A 62 -8.81 -9.52 -0.61
CA ALA A 62 -8.60 -9.73 0.83
C ALA A 62 -8.06 -11.13 1.16
N ALA A 63 -8.53 -12.17 0.45
CA ALA A 63 -8.06 -13.54 0.65
C ALA A 63 -6.58 -13.70 0.24
N GLU A 64 -6.14 -13.03 -0.83
CA GLU A 64 -4.74 -13.06 -1.26
C GLU A 64 -3.82 -12.31 -0.28
N ILE A 65 -4.28 -11.19 0.27
CA ILE A 65 -3.55 -10.46 1.32
C ILE A 65 -3.36 -11.36 2.55
N ALA A 66 -4.43 -12.02 3.01
CA ALA A 66 -4.37 -12.93 4.14
C ALA A 66 -3.44 -14.13 3.86
N ALA A 67 -3.47 -14.68 2.65
CA ALA A 67 -2.57 -15.77 2.27
C ALA A 67 -1.09 -15.33 2.29
N ILE A 68 -0.78 -14.13 1.78
CA ILE A 68 0.58 -13.57 1.81
C ILE A 68 1.04 -13.35 3.24
N TYR A 69 0.22 -12.71 4.08
CA TYR A 69 0.54 -12.45 5.48
C TYR A 69 0.88 -13.73 6.25
N ASN A 70 0.06 -14.78 6.07
CA ASN A 70 0.28 -16.07 6.73
C ASN A 70 1.52 -16.83 6.19
N ALA A 71 1.93 -16.59 4.95
CA ALA A 71 3.12 -17.21 4.36
C ALA A 71 4.43 -16.56 4.81
N THR A 72 4.38 -15.33 5.30
CA THR A 72 5.54 -14.54 5.74
C THR A 72 5.65 -14.39 7.26
N LYS A 73 4.75 -15.03 8.01
CA LYS A 73 4.75 -15.06 9.47
C LYS A 73 5.79 -16.03 10.03
#